data_AF-T0QLZ6-F1
#
_entry.id   AF-T0QLZ6-F1
#
_cell.length_a   1.000
_cell.length_b   1.000
_cell.length_c   1.000
_cell.angle_alpha   90.00
_cell.angle_beta   90.00
_cell.angle_gamma   90.00
#
_symmetry.space_group_name_H-M   'P 1'
#
loop_
_entity.id
_entity.type
_entity.pdbx_description
1 polymer ?
#
loop_
_entity_poly.entity_id
_entity_poly.type
_entity_poly.pdbx_seq_one_letter_code
_entity_poly.pdbx_strand_id
1 'polypeptide(L)'
;MDDRPSDDVCALLSMVCAGDATNPDWGVILELCDVVGANATDAEATSRAIQRLLSRRESEDQVSLALVTTETIMKNCPSFVELVASRLFLQEIVALVDGDGRYPDASARALRMLQEWSTEYPSQPMFRDTFVQLQLQSASASSTDHDETVSAKPSLAHEFDKLRQDLVVVEDKIKTYVNLVALGNCEDADDVLDFLQQCQPRMNTLIEAGLAGKLDEATLETCLTVNDRLIKVLEGNVSADNDSEPKAPALYSLNDTNPDYVSGPFSTIALSEPPPAPHRYHPDMV
;
A
#
# COMPACT_ATOMS: atom_id res chain seq x y z
N MET A 1 9.88 15.56 -42.03
CA MET A 1 8.79 14.91 -41.29
C MET A 1 8.36 15.93 -40.25
N ASP A 2 7.08 16.23 -40.20
CA ASP A 2 6.55 17.33 -39.38
C ASP A 2 6.64 16.87 -37.91
N ASP A 3 7.66 17.32 -37.19
CA ASP A 3 7.98 16.96 -35.79
C ASP A 3 7.02 17.62 -34.77
N ARG A 4 5.79 17.92 -35.21
CA ARG A 4 4.77 18.52 -34.35
C ARG A 4 4.00 17.39 -33.65
N PRO A 5 3.79 17.49 -32.33
CA PRO A 5 2.95 16.53 -31.62
C PRO A 5 1.56 16.52 -32.24
N SER A 6 0.93 15.36 -32.30
CA SER A 6 -0.43 15.23 -32.81
C SER A 6 -1.38 16.07 -31.96
N ASP A 7 -2.36 16.71 -32.60
CA ASP A 7 -3.45 17.41 -31.89
C ASP A 7 -4.19 16.48 -30.91
N ASP A 8 -4.06 15.16 -31.11
CA ASP A 8 -4.63 14.10 -30.30
C ASP A 8 -4.10 14.09 -28.86
N VAL A 9 -2.82 14.40 -28.60
CA VAL A 9 -2.24 14.35 -27.24
C VAL A 9 -2.96 15.31 -26.29
N CYS A 10 -3.14 16.55 -26.73
CA CYS A 10 -3.82 17.58 -25.92
C CYS A 10 -5.30 17.24 -25.70
N ALA A 11 -5.97 16.71 -26.74
CA ALA A 11 -7.38 16.32 -26.65
C ALA A 11 -7.57 15.15 -25.69
N LEU A 12 -6.78 14.09 -25.82
CA LEU A 12 -6.81 12.91 -24.95
C LEU A 12 -6.53 13.28 -23.50
N LEU A 13 -5.46 14.04 -23.23
CA LEU A 13 -5.17 14.49 -21.87
C LEU A 13 -6.27 15.36 -21.27
N SER A 14 -6.88 16.23 -22.07
CA SER A 14 -8.02 17.03 -21.61
C SER A 14 -9.23 16.16 -21.27
N MET A 15 -9.48 15.09 -22.02
CA MET A 15 -10.55 14.13 -21.72
C MET A 15 -10.26 13.33 -20.46
N VAL A 16 -9.02 12.84 -20.29
CA VAL A 16 -8.59 12.19 -19.04
C VAL A 16 -8.83 13.11 -17.85
N CYS A 17 -8.37 14.36 -17.93
CA CYS A 17 -8.43 15.31 -16.82
C CYS A 17 -9.84 15.85 -16.52
N ALA A 18 -10.81 15.63 -17.39
CA ALA A 18 -12.22 15.96 -17.15
C ALA A 18 -12.98 14.87 -16.38
N GLY A 19 -12.35 13.70 -16.18
CA GLY A 19 -12.92 12.55 -15.49
C GLY A 19 -12.86 12.64 -13.97
N ASP A 20 -13.31 11.54 -13.34
CA ASP A 20 -13.30 11.32 -11.90
C ASP A 20 -12.15 10.35 -11.55
N ALA A 21 -11.31 10.69 -10.58
CA ALA A 21 -10.18 9.85 -10.20
C ALA A 21 -10.60 8.50 -9.59
N THR A 22 -11.83 8.40 -9.06
CA THR A 22 -12.38 7.15 -8.53
C THR A 22 -12.84 6.19 -9.63
N ASN A 23 -13.11 6.71 -10.83
CA ASN A 23 -13.47 5.91 -12.00
C ASN A 23 -12.78 6.45 -13.26
N PRO A 24 -11.45 6.25 -13.39
CA PRO A 24 -10.69 6.74 -14.55
C PRO A 24 -11.22 6.15 -15.86
N ASP A 25 -11.26 6.96 -16.91
CA ASP A 25 -11.58 6.48 -18.26
C ASP A 25 -10.37 5.72 -18.84
N TRP A 26 -10.32 4.41 -18.55
CA TRP A 26 -9.27 3.52 -19.03
C TRP A 26 -9.20 3.44 -20.55
N GLY A 27 -10.31 3.65 -21.26
CA GLY A 27 -10.31 3.66 -22.72
C GLY A 27 -9.44 4.79 -23.26
N VAL A 28 -9.64 6.00 -22.74
CA VAL A 28 -8.86 7.19 -23.13
C VAL A 28 -7.40 7.08 -22.67
N ILE A 29 -7.15 6.55 -21.46
CA ILE A 29 -5.77 6.37 -20.96
C ILE A 29 -4.99 5.38 -21.82
N LEU A 30 -5.62 4.27 -22.25
CA LEU A 30 -4.97 3.29 -23.11
C LEU A 30 -4.76 3.81 -24.54
N GLU A 31 -5.71 4.57 -25.08
CA GLU A 31 -5.54 5.27 -26.36
C GLU A 31 -4.34 6.25 -26.30
N LEU A 32 -4.18 6.96 -25.18
CA LEU A 32 -3.01 7.81 -24.96
C LEU A 32 -1.71 7.00 -24.88
N CYS A 33 -1.73 5.78 -24.31
CA CYS A 33 -0.56 4.90 -24.32
C CYS A 33 -0.19 4.49 -25.76
N ASP A 34 -1.17 4.20 -26.61
CA ASP A 34 -0.92 3.86 -28.01
C ASP A 34 -0.26 5.03 -28.77
N VAL A 35 -0.77 6.26 -28.58
CA VAL A 35 -0.19 7.47 -29.17
C VAL A 35 1.24 7.70 -28.68
N VAL A 36 1.48 7.60 -27.37
CA VAL A 36 2.81 7.77 -26.77
C VAL A 36 3.79 6.69 -27.24
N GLY A 37 3.34 5.44 -27.34
CA GLY A 37 4.17 4.32 -27.77
C GLY A 37 4.54 4.37 -29.25
N ALA A 38 3.71 5.00 -30.08
CA ALA A 38 3.93 5.10 -31.53
C ALA A 38 4.96 6.18 -31.92
N ASN A 39 5.08 7.26 -31.13
CA ASN A 39 5.86 8.42 -31.52
C ASN A 39 6.57 9.11 -30.34
N ALA A 40 7.88 9.31 -30.48
CA ALA A 40 8.71 9.96 -29.46
C ALA A 40 8.34 11.44 -29.24
N THR A 41 7.92 12.18 -30.28
CA THR A 41 7.53 13.59 -30.11
C THR A 41 6.24 13.73 -29.31
N ASP A 42 5.32 12.78 -29.46
CA ASP A 42 4.08 12.68 -28.67
C ASP A 42 4.36 12.23 -27.24
N ALA A 43 5.31 11.31 -27.04
CA ALA A 43 5.80 10.94 -25.70
C ALA A 43 6.34 12.16 -24.94
N GLU A 44 7.21 12.95 -25.57
CA GLU A 44 7.73 14.17 -24.97
C GLU A 44 6.66 15.23 -24.71
N ALA A 45 5.72 15.41 -25.65
CA ALA A 45 4.62 16.35 -25.49
C ALA A 45 3.70 15.95 -24.33
N THR A 46 3.39 14.65 -24.22
CA THR A 46 2.61 14.07 -23.11
C THR A 46 3.32 14.29 -21.78
N SER A 47 4.62 13.99 -21.68
CA SER A 47 5.41 14.21 -20.46
C SER A 47 5.37 15.69 -20.02
N ARG A 48 5.59 16.62 -20.96
CA ARG A 48 5.50 18.07 -20.68
C ARG A 48 4.10 18.52 -20.29
N ALA A 49 3.05 17.93 -20.87
CA ALA A 49 1.67 18.27 -20.55
C ALA A 49 1.29 17.78 -19.13
N ILE A 50 1.63 16.53 -18.80
CA ILE A 50 1.47 15.97 -17.44
C ILE A 50 2.23 16.82 -16.42
N GLN A 51 3.48 17.19 -16.71
CA GLN A 51 4.26 18.06 -15.82
C GLN A 51 3.53 19.38 -15.53
N ARG A 52 2.93 20.02 -16.54
CA ARG A 52 2.16 21.27 -16.34
C ARG A 52 0.91 21.05 -15.48
N LEU A 53 0.24 19.91 -15.62
CA LEU A 53 -0.92 19.56 -14.80
C LEU A 53 -0.50 19.40 -13.32
N LEU A 54 0.58 18.65 -13.07
CA LEU A 54 1.15 18.47 -11.73
C LEU A 54 1.69 19.77 -11.12
N SER A 55 2.06 20.74 -11.94
CA SER A 55 2.52 22.07 -11.47
C SER A 55 1.35 22.99 -11.12
N ARG A 56 0.30 23.02 -11.94
CA ARG A 56 -0.88 23.86 -11.72
C ARG A 56 -1.75 23.38 -10.57
N ARG A 57 -1.94 22.07 -10.47
CA ARG A 57 -2.75 21.40 -9.44
C ARG A 57 -4.12 22.05 -9.28
N GLU A 58 -4.92 22.02 -10.34
CA GLU A 58 -6.22 22.70 -10.33
C GLU A 58 -7.23 22.00 -9.40
N SER A 59 -7.17 20.66 -9.31
CA SER A 59 -7.98 19.84 -8.40
C SER A 59 -7.25 18.55 -7.99
N GLU A 60 -7.69 17.90 -6.91
CA GLU A 60 -7.14 16.61 -6.47
C GLU A 60 -7.40 15.49 -7.49
N ASP A 61 -8.57 15.49 -8.13
CA ASP A 61 -8.91 14.55 -9.19
C ASP A 61 -7.96 14.69 -10.39
N GLN A 62 -7.72 15.92 -10.86
CA GLN A 62 -6.82 16.17 -11.99
C GLN A 62 -5.39 15.70 -11.68
N VAL A 63 -4.88 15.98 -10.48
CA VAL A 63 -3.55 15.53 -10.05
C VAL A 63 -3.50 14.00 -9.96
N SER A 64 -4.53 13.38 -9.37
CA SER A 64 -4.60 11.92 -9.22
C SER A 64 -4.68 11.22 -10.56
N LEU A 65 -5.49 11.72 -11.49
CA LEU A 65 -5.59 11.22 -12.86
C LEU A 65 -4.28 11.39 -13.63
N ALA A 66 -3.58 12.51 -13.45
CA ALA A 66 -2.25 12.71 -14.03
C ALA A 66 -1.22 11.69 -13.51
N LEU A 67 -1.25 11.38 -12.21
CA LEU A 67 -0.40 10.34 -11.61
C LEU A 67 -0.75 8.94 -12.14
N VAL A 68 -2.04 8.57 -12.15
CA VAL A 68 -2.52 7.28 -12.70
C VAL A 68 -2.11 7.12 -14.17
N THR A 69 -2.28 8.18 -14.95
CA THR A 69 -1.91 8.19 -16.37
C THR A 69 -0.40 8.01 -16.55
N THR A 70 0.42 8.72 -15.76
CA THR A 70 1.88 8.56 -15.78
C THR A 70 2.29 7.13 -15.49
N GLU A 71 1.74 6.53 -14.43
CA GLU A 71 2.04 5.16 -14.02
C GLU A 71 1.65 4.15 -15.12
N THR A 72 0.50 4.36 -15.75
CA THR A 72 -0.02 3.48 -16.79
C THR A 72 0.81 3.57 -18.07
N ILE A 73 1.19 4.78 -18.48
CA ILE A 73 2.05 4.98 -19.65
C ILE A 73 3.42 4.33 -19.42
N MET A 74 4.04 4.50 -18.24
CA MET A 74 5.33 3.86 -17.95
C MET A 74 5.28 2.33 -18.06
N LYS A 75 4.17 1.70 -17.62
CA LYS A 75 3.96 0.25 -17.71
C LYS A 75 3.76 -0.25 -19.14
N ASN A 76 3.24 0.58 -20.05
CA ASN A 76 2.97 0.21 -21.45
C ASN A 76 4.05 0.68 -22.43
N CYS A 77 4.76 1.76 -22.08
CA CYS A 77 5.71 2.46 -22.95
C CYS A 77 7.05 2.62 -22.21
N PRO A 78 7.97 1.63 -22.30
CA PRO A 78 9.25 1.67 -21.58
C PRO A 78 10.11 2.90 -21.86
N SER A 79 10.04 3.46 -23.08
CA SER A 79 10.73 4.70 -23.45
C SER A 79 10.27 5.93 -22.66
N PHE A 80 9.06 5.90 -22.11
CA PHE A 80 8.51 7.00 -21.32
C PHE A 80 9.16 7.10 -19.94
N VAL A 81 9.75 6.01 -19.44
CA VAL A 81 10.45 5.99 -18.15
C VAL A 81 11.58 7.02 -18.11
N GLU A 82 12.33 7.20 -19.20
CA GLU A 82 13.42 8.19 -19.28
C GLU A 82 12.90 9.64 -19.19
N LEU A 83 11.70 9.90 -19.71
CA LEU A 83 11.07 11.23 -19.64
C LEU A 83 10.60 11.55 -18.21
N VAL A 84 10.06 10.55 -17.52
CA VAL A 84 9.63 10.67 -16.11
C VAL A 84 10.83 10.73 -15.16
N ALA A 85 11.91 10.00 -15.45
CA ALA A 85 13.19 10.04 -14.72
C ALA A 85 14.00 11.34 -14.98
N SER A 86 13.31 12.46 -15.25
CA SER A 86 13.92 13.77 -15.48
C SER A 86 13.77 14.68 -14.27
N ARG A 87 14.75 15.58 -14.07
CA ARG A 87 14.79 16.47 -12.90
C ARG A 87 13.56 17.36 -12.83
N LEU A 88 13.11 17.81 -14.00
CA LEU A 88 11.96 18.69 -14.12
C LEU A 88 10.66 17.96 -13.73
N PHE A 89 10.47 16.72 -14.15
CA PHE A 89 9.29 15.95 -13.79
C PHE A 89 9.29 15.57 -12.31
N LEU A 90 10.42 15.03 -11.81
CA LEU A 90 10.54 14.62 -10.41
C LEU A 90 10.44 15.79 -9.43
N GLN A 91 10.80 17.02 -9.82
CA GLN A 91 10.58 18.21 -9.01
C GLN A 91 9.09 18.48 -8.75
N GLU A 92 8.20 18.21 -9.72
CA GLU A 92 6.76 18.36 -9.50
C GLU A 92 6.22 17.29 -8.55
N ILE A 93 6.77 16.06 -8.63
CA ILE A 93 6.45 14.97 -7.69
C ILE A 93 6.91 15.33 -6.27
N VAL A 94 8.16 15.77 -6.11
CA VAL A 94 8.71 16.23 -4.82
C VAL A 94 7.88 17.37 -4.25
N ALA A 95 7.57 18.40 -5.04
CA ALA A 95 6.74 19.51 -4.58
C ALA A 95 5.31 19.07 -4.22
N LEU A 96 4.84 17.93 -4.74
CA LEU A 96 3.53 17.36 -4.39
C LEU A 96 3.57 16.65 -3.04
N VAL A 97 4.66 15.93 -2.78
CA VAL A 97 4.90 15.27 -1.49
C VAL A 97 5.19 16.29 -0.38
N ASP A 98 6.03 17.29 -0.66
CA ASP A 98 6.45 18.33 0.31
C ASP A 98 5.43 19.47 0.48
N GLY A 99 4.33 19.46 -0.27
CA GLY A 99 3.35 20.54 -0.26
C GLY A 99 2.61 20.67 1.08
N ASP A 100 1.78 21.72 1.20
CA ASP A 100 1.04 22.06 2.43
C ASP A 100 -0.08 21.07 2.84
N GLY A 101 -0.07 19.83 2.32
CA GLY A 101 -1.11 18.83 2.59
C GLY A 101 -2.44 19.08 1.91
N ARG A 102 -2.49 19.93 0.87
CA ARG A 102 -3.72 20.27 0.13
C ARG A 102 -4.35 19.05 -0.58
N TYR A 103 -3.53 18.09 -1.00
CA TYR A 103 -3.93 16.90 -1.74
C TYR A 103 -3.35 15.66 -1.05
N PRO A 104 -3.90 15.26 0.11
CA PRO A 104 -3.31 14.20 0.92
C PRO A 104 -3.24 12.88 0.16
N ASP A 105 -4.30 12.51 -0.59
CA ASP A 105 -4.36 11.23 -1.28
C ASP A 105 -3.40 11.21 -2.48
N ALA A 106 -3.36 12.30 -3.24
CA ALA A 106 -2.43 12.45 -4.35
C ALA A 106 -0.96 12.50 -3.87
N SER A 107 -0.67 13.15 -2.73
CA SER A 107 0.68 13.20 -2.15
C SER A 107 1.16 11.82 -1.69
N ALA A 108 0.30 11.06 -1.00
CA ALA A 108 0.60 9.70 -0.58
C ALA A 108 0.82 8.77 -1.78
N ARG A 109 0.00 8.91 -2.83
CA ARG A 109 0.17 8.17 -4.08
C ARG A 109 1.50 8.49 -4.75
N ALA A 110 1.85 9.77 -4.86
CA ALA A 110 3.09 10.21 -5.48
C ALA A 110 4.34 9.67 -4.76
N LEU A 111 4.33 9.69 -3.42
CA LEU A 111 5.39 9.11 -2.61
C LEU A 111 5.51 7.59 -2.83
N ARG A 112 4.39 6.87 -2.82
CA ARG A 112 4.37 5.42 -3.09
C ARG A 112 4.93 5.09 -4.47
N MET A 113 4.50 5.81 -5.50
CA MET A 113 5.00 5.63 -6.87
C MET A 113 6.51 5.83 -6.94
N LEU A 114 7.03 6.90 -6.30
CA LEU A 114 8.46 7.17 -6.29
C LEU A 114 9.26 6.09 -5.54
N GLN A 115 8.72 5.56 -4.44
CA GLN A 115 9.29 4.41 -3.74
C GLN A 115 9.35 3.18 -4.64
N GLU A 116 8.25 2.83 -5.31
CA GLU A 116 8.18 1.71 -6.25
C GLU A 116 9.20 1.87 -7.38
N TRP A 117 9.23 3.03 -8.03
CA TRP A 117 10.15 3.31 -9.14
C TRP A 117 11.62 3.25 -8.73
N SER A 118 11.95 3.60 -7.48
CA SER A 118 13.31 3.49 -6.94
C SER A 118 13.84 2.04 -6.91
N THR A 119 12.92 1.07 -6.85
CA THR A 119 13.24 -0.37 -6.82
C THR A 119 13.02 -1.05 -8.17
N GLU A 120 11.99 -0.65 -8.90
CA GLU A 120 11.60 -1.23 -10.19
C GLU A 120 12.55 -0.83 -11.34
N TYR A 121 13.12 0.38 -11.30
CA TYR A 121 13.99 0.92 -12.35
C TYR A 121 15.43 1.20 -11.85
N PRO A 122 16.23 0.16 -11.53
CA PRO A 122 17.57 0.34 -10.98
C PRO A 122 18.56 1.00 -11.96
N SER A 123 18.27 0.99 -13.26
CA SER A 123 19.03 1.73 -14.29
C SER A 123 18.77 3.23 -14.27
N GLN A 124 17.76 3.71 -13.55
CA GLN A 124 17.36 5.11 -13.44
C GLN A 124 17.69 5.64 -12.03
N PRO A 125 18.95 6.03 -11.76
CA PRO A 125 19.37 6.45 -10.41
C PRO A 125 18.59 7.67 -9.90
N MET A 126 18.07 8.49 -10.82
CA MET A 126 17.22 9.65 -10.51
C MET A 126 16.04 9.33 -9.59
N PHE A 127 15.35 8.20 -9.77
CA PHE A 127 14.23 7.85 -8.89
C PHE A 127 14.70 7.57 -7.47
N ARG A 128 15.75 6.74 -7.34
CA ARG A 128 16.34 6.40 -6.04
C ARG A 128 16.90 7.62 -5.35
N ASP A 129 17.68 8.44 -6.04
CA ASP A 129 18.33 9.60 -5.45
C ASP A 129 17.29 10.63 -4.98
N THR A 130 16.22 10.84 -5.75
CA THR A 130 15.09 11.70 -5.35
C THR A 130 14.36 11.14 -4.13
N PHE A 131 14.09 9.82 -4.09
CA PHE A 131 13.43 9.19 -2.95
C PHE A 131 14.26 9.28 -1.66
N VAL A 132 15.56 8.99 -1.73
CA VAL A 132 16.48 9.11 -0.60
C VAL A 132 16.57 10.56 -0.11
N GLN A 133 16.59 11.53 -1.03
CA GLN A 133 16.60 12.94 -0.67
C GLN A 133 15.35 13.34 0.13
N LEU A 134 14.16 12.92 -0.30
CA LEU A 134 12.91 13.15 0.44
C LEU A 134 12.94 12.52 1.85
N GLN A 135 13.49 11.30 1.98
CA GLN A 135 13.65 10.63 3.29
C GLN A 135 14.61 11.37 4.22
N LEU A 136 15.70 11.92 3.69
CA LEU A 136 16.64 12.71 4.49
C LEU A 136 16.03 14.04 4.95
N GLN A 137 15.19 14.66 4.10
CA GLN A 137 14.48 15.89 4.45
C GLN A 137 13.44 15.65 5.55
N SER A 138 12.68 14.57 5.48
CA SER A 138 11.70 14.22 6.53
C SER A 138 12.39 13.85 7.86
N ALA A 139 13.54 13.16 7.82
CA ALA A 139 14.34 12.88 9.01
C ALA A 139 15.05 14.12 9.59
N SER A 140 15.35 15.13 8.77
CA SER A 140 15.94 16.38 9.25
C SER A 140 14.89 17.32 9.85
N ALA A 141 13.67 17.32 9.31
CA ALA A 141 12.53 18.09 9.84
C ALA A 141 12.14 17.68 11.28
N SER A 142 12.46 16.44 11.70
CA SER A 142 12.25 15.96 13.06
C SER A 142 13.37 16.34 14.05
N SER A 143 14.38 17.13 13.64
CA SER A 143 15.57 17.44 14.45
C SER A 143 15.76 18.92 14.86
N THR A 144 14.79 19.80 14.61
CA THR A 144 14.84 21.20 15.09
C THR A 144 13.88 21.43 16.25
N ASP A 145 14.44 21.45 17.46
CA ASP A 145 13.82 22.04 18.65
C ASP A 145 13.51 23.52 18.41
N HIS A 146 12.25 23.92 18.53
CA HIS A 146 11.90 25.17 19.19
C HIS A 146 10.49 25.10 19.81
N ASP A 147 10.49 25.28 21.12
CA ASP A 147 9.42 25.57 22.05
C ASP A 147 8.50 26.70 21.58
N GLU A 148 7.25 26.39 21.23
CA GLU A 148 6.05 27.17 21.63
C GLU A 148 4.77 26.43 21.20
N THR A 149 3.93 26.19 22.19
CA THR A 149 2.55 25.69 22.14
C THR A 149 1.68 26.29 21.03
N VAL A 150 1.29 25.50 20.02
CA VAL A 150 -0.11 25.38 19.50
C VAL A 150 -0.28 24.02 18.78
N SER A 151 -1.15 23.17 19.35
CA SER A 151 -1.98 22.14 18.74
C SER A 151 -1.81 21.89 17.22
N ALA A 152 -0.92 20.98 16.84
CA ALA A 152 -0.87 20.37 15.50
C ALA A 152 -1.28 18.89 15.62
N LYS A 153 -2.23 18.45 14.78
CA LYS A 153 -2.64 17.04 14.71
C LYS A 153 -1.40 16.18 14.42
N PRO A 154 -1.18 15.06 15.15
CA PRO A 154 -0.06 14.19 14.89
C PRO A 154 -0.11 13.69 13.44
N SER A 155 1.04 13.73 12.77
CA SER A 155 1.20 13.11 11.45
C SER A 155 0.70 11.67 11.47
N LEU A 156 0.07 11.20 10.39
CA LEU A 156 -0.42 9.82 10.26
C LEU A 156 0.67 8.78 10.63
N ALA A 157 1.93 9.10 10.30
CA ALA A 157 3.09 8.29 10.69
C ALA A 157 3.31 8.24 12.21
N HIS A 158 3.16 9.37 12.90
CA HIS A 158 3.22 9.43 14.35
C HIS A 158 2.03 8.69 15.00
N GLU A 159 0.85 8.73 14.37
CA GLU A 159 -0.30 7.94 14.84
C GLU A 159 -0.03 6.44 14.72
N PHE A 160 0.61 5.98 13.62
CA PHE A 160 1.04 4.58 13.47
C PHE A 160 2.15 4.20 14.46
N ASP A 161 3.16 5.04 14.67
CA ASP A 161 4.24 4.75 15.60
C ASP A 161 3.73 4.68 17.04
N LYS A 162 2.81 5.59 17.40
CA LYS A 162 2.11 5.54 18.69
C LYS A 162 1.26 4.27 18.81
N LEU A 163 0.54 3.89 17.76
CA LEU A 163 -0.24 2.65 17.75
C LEU A 163 0.67 1.43 17.97
N ARG A 164 1.81 1.36 17.30
CA ARG A 164 2.79 0.28 17.51
C ARG A 164 3.31 0.25 18.95
N GLN A 165 3.59 1.40 19.53
CA GLN A 165 4.01 1.49 20.92
C GLN A 165 2.90 1.07 21.90
N ASP A 166 1.66 1.48 21.65
CA ASP A 166 0.50 1.10 22.45
C ASP A 166 0.27 -0.43 22.39
N LEU A 167 0.46 -1.07 21.23
CA LEU A 167 0.37 -2.53 21.08
C LEU A 167 1.46 -3.26 21.90
N VAL A 168 2.69 -2.73 21.94
CA VAL A 168 3.76 -3.27 22.79
C VAL A 168 3.38 -3.18 24.27
N VAL A 169 2.78 -2.07 24.71
CA VAL A 169 2.31 -1.92 26.10
C VAL A 169 1.24 -2.95 26.44
N VAL A 170 0.30 -3.22 25.53
CA VAL A 170 -0.72 -4.26 25.72
C VAL A 170 -0.08 -5.64 25.83
N GLU A 171 0.91 -5.95 24.99
CA GLU A 171 1.65 -7.21 25.05
C GLU A 171 2.39 -7.40 26.38
N ASP A 172 3.05 -6.35 26.88
CA ASP A 172 3.73 -6.38 28.17
C ASP A 172 2.75 -6.49 29.34
N LYS A 173 1.58 -5.85 29.25
CA LYS A 173 0.49 -6.01 30.23
C LYS A 173 -0.06 -7.43 30.24
N ILE A 174 -0.20 -8.08 29.08
CA ILE A 174 -0.54 -9.50 28.97
C ILE A 174 0.50 -10.38 29.69
N LYS A 175 1.79 -10.16 29.44
CA LYS A 175 2.88 -10.90 30.12
C LYS A 175 2.85 -10.68 31.64
N THR A 176 2.63 -9.43 32.05
CA THR A 176 2.53 -9.05 33.46
C THR A 176 1.36 -9.77 34.14
N TYR A 177 0.18 -9.79 33.51
CA TYR A 177 -0.98 -10.51 34.02
C TYR A 177 -0.70 -12.01 34.21
N VAL A 178 -0.14 -12.66 33.19
CA VAL A 178 0.21 -14.09 33.27
C VAL A 178 1.18 -14.37 34.43
N ASN A 179 2.15 -13.48 34.66
CA ASN A 179 3.10 -13.60 35.76
C ASN A 179 2.43 -13.41 37.14
N LEU A 180 1.58 -12.39 37.28
CA LEU A 180 0.86 -12.11 38.54
C LEU A 180 -0.10 -13.24 38.91
N VAL A 181 -0.80 -13.80 37.92
CA VAL A 181 -1.65 -14.99 38.10
C VAL A 181 -0.82 -16.20 38.52
N ALA A 182 0.35 -16.42 37.92
CA ALA A 182 1.24 -17.52 38.30
C ALA A 182 1.79 -17.38 39.72
N LEU A 183 2.01 -16.15 40.20
CA LEU A 183 2.44 -15.86 41.57
C LEU A 183 1.29 -15.84 42.59
N GLY A 184 0.03 -15.99 42.14
CA GLY A 184 -1.16 -15.95 43.00
C GLY A 184 -1.50 -14.56 43.53
N ASN A 185 -1.00 -13.51 42.90
CA ASN A 185 -1.15 -12.12 43.35
C ASN A 185 -2.39 -11.49 42.69
N CYS A 186 -3.57 -11.79 43.25
CA CYS A 186 -4.87 -11.53 42.62
C CYS A 186 -5.24 -10.04 42.52
N GLU A 187 -4.92 -9.21 43.52
CA GLU A 187 -5.33 -7.79 43.56
C GLU A 187 -4.70 -7.00 42.40
N ASP A 188 -3.38 -7.13 42.19
CA ASP A 188 -2.69 -6.48 41.06
C ASP A 188 -3.03 -7.13 39.71
N ALA A 189 -3.47 -8.40 39.70
CA ALA A 189 -3.87 -9.10 38.49
C ALA A 189 -5.23 -8.59 37.98
N ASP A 190 -6.18 -8.29 38.88
CA ASP A 190 -7.50 -7.77 38.53
C ASP A 190 -7.40 -6.38 37.87
N ASP A 191 -6.54 -5.49 38.38
CA ASP A 191 -6.29 -4.17 37.78
C ASP A 191 -5.73 -4.28 36.34
N VAL A 192 -4.85 -5.27 36.10
CA VAL A 192 -4.30 -5.53 34.77
C VAL A 192 -5.36 -6.17 33.87
N LEU A 193 -6.19 -7.07 34.40
CA LEU A 193 -7.29 -7.69 33.66
C LEU A 193 -8.30 -6.64 33.18
N ASP A 194 -8.68 -5.69 34.03
CA ASP A 194 -9.61 -4.60 33.70
C ASP A 194 -9.06 -3.73 32.56
N PHE A 195 -7.76 -3.46 32.57
CA PHE A 195 -7.09 -2.76 31.47
C PHE A 195 -7.16 -3.58 30.17
N LEU A 196 -6.85 -4.88 30.24
CA LEU A 196 -6.87 -5.78 29.08
C LEU A 196 -8.29 -5.93 28.49
N GLN A 197 -9.33 -6.00 29.33
CA GLN A 197 -10.72 -6.00 28.89
C GLN A 197 -11.08 -4.73 28.10
N GLN A 198 -10.59 -3.57 28.53
CA GLN A 198 -10.81 -2.29 27.82
C GLN A 198 -10.06 -2.22 26.47
N CYS A 199 -8.99 -2.98 26.30
CA CYS A 199 -8.27 -3.08 25.03
C CYS A 199 -9.02 -3.88 23.96
N GLN A 200 -9.91 -4.81 24.35
CA GLN A 200 -10.61 -5.70 23.42
C GLN A 200 -11.48 -4.97 22.37
N PRO A 201 -12.39 -4.03 22.74
CA PRO A 201 -13.17 -3.30 21.73
C PRO A 201 -12.29 -2.44 20.83
N ARG A 202 -11.18 -1.89 21.36
CA ARG A 202 -10.21 -1.11 20.59
C ARG A 202 -9.46 -1.98 19.58
N MET A 203 -9.09 -3.20 19.97
CA MET A 203 -8.41 -4.16 19.11
C MET A 203 -9.29 -4.57 17.92
N ASN A 204 -10.59 -4.82 18.14
CA ASN A 204 -11.53 -5.13 17.06
C ASN A 204 -11.65 -3.98 16.06
N THR A 205 -11.73 -2.73 16.52
CA THR A 205 -11.75 -1.55 15.63
C THR A 205 -10.46 -1.43 14.80
N LEU A 206 -9.31 -1.77 15.38
CA LEU A 206 -8.02 -1.77 14.67
C LEU A 206 -7.95 -2.85 13.60
N ILE A 207 -8.48 -4.05 13.88
CA ILE A 207 -8.54 -5.15 12.91
C ILE A 207 -9.49 -4.79 11.76
N GLU A 208 -10.67 -4.24 12.05
CA GLU A 208 -11.59 -3.75 11.02
C GLU A 208 -10.96 -2.66 10.14
N ALA A 209 -10.24 -1.72 10.75
CA ALA A 209 -9.50 -0.69 10.02
C ALA A 209 -8.39 -1.29 9.13
N GLY A 210 -7.69 -2.32 9.61
CA GLY A 210 -6.65 -2.99 8.83
C GLY A 210 -7.21 -3.81 7.68
N LEU A 211 -8.32 -4.51 7.88
CA LEU A 211 -9.05 -5.20 6.81
C LEU A 211 -9.60 -4.23 5.75
N ALA A 212 -9.91 -2.99 6.14
CA ALA A 212 -10.28 -1.90 5.23
C ALA A 212 -9.06 -1.25 4.54
N GLY A 213 -7.84 -1.77 4.73
CA GLY A 213 -6.61 -1.28 4.11
C GLY A 213 -6.07 0.02 4.72
N LYS A 214 -6.53 0.41 5.91
CA LYS A 214 -6.10 1.63 6.59
C LYS A 214 -4.86 1.44 7.47
N LEU A 215 -4.44 0.20 7.70
CA LEU A 215 -3.19 -0.14 8.40
C LEU A 215 -2.26 -0.86 7.43
N ASP A 216 -0.95 -0.71 7.63
CA ASP A 216 0.04 -1.53 6.94
C ASP A 216 -0.04 -2.99 7.42
N GLU A 217 0.38 -3.91 6.55
CA GLU A 217 0.29 -5.36 6.76
C GLU A 217 1.02 -5.81 8.03
N ALA A 218 2.20 -5.25 8.30
CA ALA A 218 2.99 -5.57 9.49
C ALA A 218 2.29 -5.14 10.79
N THR A 219 1.65 -3.96 10.81
CA THR A 219 0.87 -3.51 11.98
C THR A 219 -0.40 -4.35 12.16
N LEU A 220 -1.08 -4.72 11.07
CA LEU A 220 -2.26 -5.60 11.15
C LEU A 220 -1.89 -6.99 11.69
N GLU A 221 -0.80 -7.58 11.22
CA GLU A 221 -0.29 -8.86 11.73
C GLU A 221 0.02 -8.79 13.24
N THR A 222 0.60 -7.67 13.69
CA THR A 222 0.87 -7.41 15.11
C THR A 222 -0.45 -7.29 15.90
N CYS A 223 -1.44 -6.55 15.39
CA CYS A 223 -2.77 -6.44 16.01
C CYS A 223 -3.44 -7.80 16.18
N LEU A 224 -3.43 -8.65 15.14
CA LEU A 224 -4.00 -9.99 15.19
C LEU A 224 -3.29 -10.87 16.22
N THR A 225 -1.96 -10.83 16.25
CA THR A 225 -1.15 -11.58 17.21
C THR A 225 -1.44 -11.17 18.66
N VAL A 226 -1.52 -9.86 18.92
CA VAL A 226 -1.85 -9.35 20.26
C VAL A 226 -3.30 -9.69 20.63
N ASN A 227 -4.24 -9.62 19.68
CA ASN A 227 -5.64 -9.98 19.90
C ASN A 227 -5.79 -11.46 20.30
N ASP A 228 -5.11 -12.37 19.61
CA ASP A 228 -5.15 -13.80 19.93
C ASP A 228 -4.65 -14.08 21.35
N ARG A 229 -3.58 -13.39 21.77
CA ARG A 229 -3.05 -13.50 23.13
C ARG A 229 -3.98 -12.87 24.16
N LEU A 230 -4.58 -11.72 23.83
CA LEU A 230 -5.54 -11.03 24.66
C LEU A 230 -6.78 -11.90 24.92
N ILE A 231 -7.33 -12.50 23.86
CA ILE A 231 -8.48 -13.41 23.95
C ILE A 231 -8.14 -14.62 24.82
N LYS A 232 -6.98 -15.26 24.61
CA LYS A 232 -6.54 -16.40 25.45
C LYS A 232 -6.47 -16.06 26.93
N VAL A 233 -5.99 -14.87 27.26
CA VAL A 233 -5.93 -14.38 28.65
C VAL A 233 -7.32 -14.14 29.23
N LEU A 234 -8.20 -13.48 28.46
CA LEU A 234 -9.56 -13.13 28.90
C LEU A 234 -10.49 -14.35 28.98
N GLU A 235 -10.27 -15.38 28.17
CA GLU A 235 -10.99 -16.66 28.23
C GLU A 235 -10.52 -17.55 29.40
N GLY A 236 -9.50 -17.14 30.15
CA GLY A 236 -8.99 -17.89 31.30
C GLY A 236 -8.08 -19.07 30.94
N ASN A 237 -7.66 -19.20 29.68
CA ASN A 237 -6.80 -20.27 29.19
C ASN A 237 -5.31 -19.96 29.41
N VAL A 238 -4.93 -19.59 30.64
CA VAL A 238 -3.53 -19.29 31.01
C VAL A 238 -2.74 -20.60 31.12
N SER A 239 -2.44 -21.20 29.98
CA SER A 239 -1.43 -22.23 29.85
C SER A 239 -0.09 -21.57 29.62
N ALA A 240 0.84 -21.77 30.53
CA ALA A 240 2.26 -21.53 30.31
C ALA A 240 2.80 -22.56 29.29
N ASP A 241 2.40 -22.44 28.03
CA ASP A 241 3.06 -23.15 26.95
C ASP A 241 4.18 -22.26 26.41
N ASN A 242 5.38 -22.77 26.64
CA ASN A 242 6.68 -22.23 26.25
C ASN A 242 6.71 -21.70 24.82
N ASP A 243 7.57 -20.70 24.64
CA ASP A 243 8.15 -20.26 23.36
C ASP A 243 8.17 -21.38 22.31
N SER A 244 7.20 -21.32 21.39
CA SER A 244 7.40 -21.91 20.08
C SER A 244 8.14 -20.87 19.25
N GLU A 245 9.46 -20.96 19.35
CA GLU A 245 10.44 -20.57 18.33
C GLU A 245 9.81 -20.54 16.93
N PRO A 246 10.07 -19.52 16.09
CA PRO A 246 9.50 -19.46 14.75
C PRO A 246 9.91 -20.73 14.02
N LYS A 247 8.94 -21.62 13.80
CA LYS A 247 9.18 -22.89 13.14
C LYS A 247 9.68 -22.55 11.75
N ALA A 248 10.98 -22.77 11.52
CA ALA A 248 11.61 -22.56 10.23
C ALA A 248 10.71 -23.16 9.14
N PRO A 249 10.48 -22.46 8.01
CA PRO A 249 9.71 -23.01 6.92
C PRO A 249 10.30 -24.37 6.58
N ALA A 250 9.44 -25.39 6.59
CA ALA A 250 9.86 -26.76 6.35
C ALA A 250 10.74 -26.79 5.10
N LEU A 251 12.00 -27.15 5.31
CA LEU A 251 12.99 -27.30 4.25
C LEU A 251 12.42 -28.36 3.32
N TYR A 252 11.99 -27.93 2.14
CA TYR A 252 11.50 -28.81 1.09
C TYR A 252 12.65 -29.76 0.73
N SER A 253 12.63 -30.97 1.32
CA SER A 253 13.46 -32.06 0.84
C SER A 253 12.90 -32.48 -0.53
N LEU A 254 13.55 -31.97 -1.57
CA LEU A 254 13.42 -32.37 -2.96
C LEU A 254 13.96 -33.79 -3.16
N ASN A 255 13.42 -34.81 -2.48
CA ASN A 255 13.89 -36.18 -2.67
C ASN A 255 12.89 -37.31 -2.39
N ASP A 256 11.57 -37.07 -2.45
CA ASP A 256 10.60 -38.16 -2.52
C ASP A 256 9.72 -38.06 -3.77
N THR A 257 9.95 -38.99 -4.70
CA THR A 257 9.34 -39.11 -6.03
C THR A 257 7.86 -39.52 -6.03
N ASN A 258 7.10 -39.26 -4.97
CA ASN A 258 5.65 -39.50 -4.99
C ASN A 258 4.91 -38.70 -3.88
N PRO A 259 4.17 -37.61 -4.20
CA PRO A 259 3.39 -36.90 -3.20
C PRO A 259 2.09 -37.64 -2.86
N ASP A 260 1.94 -38.04 -1.59
CA ASP A 260 0.71 -38.65 -1.05
C ASP A 260 -0.41 -37.60 -0.95
N TYR A 261 -1.23 -37.50 -2.01
CA TYR A 261 -2.37 -36.59 -2.10
C TYR A 261 -3.59 -37.02 -1.27
N VAL A 262 -3.50 -38.08 -0.46
CA VAL A 262 -4.66 -38.75 0.14
C VAL A 262 -4.97 -38.28 1.57
N SER A 263 -4.08 -37.55 2.25
CA SER A 263 -4.26 -37.20 3.67
C SER A 263 -4.50 -35.72 3.99
N GLY A 264 -4.85 -34.89 3.01
CA GLY A 264 -5.25 -33.51 3.23
C GLY A 264 -6.75 -33.34 3.56
N PRO A 265 -7.18 -32.19 4.13
CA PRO A 265 -8.59 -31.87 4.40
C PRO A 265 -9.48 -31.79 3.15
N PHE A 266 -8.88 -31.97 1.96
CA PHE A 266 -9.52 -32.00 0.65
C PHE A 266 -9.74 -33.41 0.07
N SER A 267 -9.40 -34.46 0.83
CA SER A 267 -9.54 -35.88 0.42
C SER A 267 -10.98 -36.31 0.09
N THR A 268 -11.98 -35.50 0.42
CA THR A 268 -13.41 -35.76 0.15
C THR A 268 -13.92 -35.11 -1.15
N ILE A 269 -13.10 -34.34 -1.90
CA ILE A 269 -13.55 -33.76 -3.18
C ILE A 269 -13.38 -34.81 -4.29
N ALA A 270 -14.49 -35.45 -4.66
CA ALA A 270 -14.56 -36.35 -5.80
C ALA A 270 -14.45 -35.57 -7.13
N LEU A 271 -13.27 -35.59 -7.76
CA LEU A 271 -13.03 -35.08 -9.13
C LEU A 271 -13.48 -36.11 -10.18
N SER A 272 -14.77 -36.43 -10.23
CA SER A 272 -15.33 -37.28 -11.30
C SER A 272 -16.57 -36.66 -11.91
N GLU A 273 -16.43 -35.48 -12.50
CA GLU A 273 -17.33 -35.07 -13.58
C GLU A 273 -16.54 -34.24 -14.61
N PRO A 274 -16.47 -34.66 -15.88
CA PRO A 274 -15.86 -33.84 -16.92
C PRO A 274 -16.74 -32.61 -17.18
N PRO A 275 -16.14 -31.45 -17.51
CA PRO A 275 -16.90 -30.23 -17.77
C PRO A 275 -17.83 -30.42 -18.98
N PRO A 276 -19.05 -29.85 -18.96
CA PRO A 276 -19.96 -29.93 -20.10
C PRO A 276 -19.35 -29.24 -21.32
N ALA A 277 -19.46 -29.90 -22.48
CA ALA A 277 -18.93 -29.40 -23.74
C ALA A 277 -19.53 -28.05 -24.13
N PRO A 278 -18.75 -27.13 -24.75
CA PRO A 278 -19.27 -25.83 -25.17
C PRO A 278 -20.37 -26.00 -26.23
N HIS A 279 -21.46 -25.26 -26.07
CA HIS A 279 -22.56 -25.22 -27.02
C HIS A 279 -22.05 -24.83 -28.41
N ARG A 280 -22.18 -25.74 -29.38
CA ARG A 280 -22.01 -25.42 -30.80
C ARG A 280 -23.06 -24.37 -31.18
N TYR A 281 -22.60 -23.20 -31.61
CA TYR A 281 -23.42 -22.21 -32.30
C TYR A 281 -24.03 -22.88 -33.54
N HIS A 282 -25.37 -22.99 -33.58
CA HIS A 282 -26.10 -23.41 -34.76
C HIS A 282 -26.55 -22.13 -35.49
N PRO A 283 -25.97 -21.79 -36.66
CA PRO A 283 -26.48 -20.69 -37.45
C PRO A 283 -27.71 -21.23 -38.17
N ASP A 284 -28.89 -20.84 -37.71
CA ASP A 284 -30.13 -20.71 -38.49
C ASP A 284 -31.30 -20.63 -37.52
N MET A 285 -31.63 -19.41 -37.05
CA MET A 285 -33.01 -18.99 -36.87
C MET A 285 -33.13 -17.50 -37.19
N VAL A 286 -34.02 -17.27 -38.15
CA VAL A 286 -34.55 -16.01 -38.70
C VAL A 286 -35.26 -15.20 -37.63
#